data_AF-A0A497QRZ8-F1
#
_entry.id   AF-A0A497QRZ8-F1
#
_cell.length_a   1.000
_cell.length_b   1.000
_cell.length_c   1.000
_cell.angle_alpha   90.00
_cell.angle_beta   90.00
_cell.angle_gamma   90.00
#
_symmetry.space_group_name_H-M   'P 1'
#
loop_
_entity.id
_entity.type
_entity.pdbx_description
1 polymer ?
#
loop_
_entity_poly.entity_id
_entity_poly.type
_entity_poly.pdbx_seq_one_letter_code
_entity_poly.pdbx_strand_id
1 'polypeptide(L)'
;MVKLIEKVKLYFRLILMGRRSTIITFLGLGISLALISQGLLFLYSFQYGAFTGFYNGVPRRQMSVSLSAYDIREYPEQSVPLLLETTNEAMKTSTISTRIKRVDWFLSRGFFTVLQTKSETEFILPELNLYAIPTDYFSTLATILYNGTLPQRIDDVLVVAKGTTLLNTNLSDTGRFPLYTPILFQSFENVIDMGIPTGGQYINISGVIAKEVFSNVAGAMREDFLAMTDYFSDEFLLTSYTNFGYFLSKLSYYPGYA
;
A
#
# COMPACT_ATOMS: atom_id res chain seq x y z
N MET A 1 -13.81 70.52 -5.14
CA MET A 1 -12.50 70.16 -5.73
C MET A 1 -11.31 70.86 -5.07
N VAL A 2 -11.33 72.19 -4.89
CA VAL A 2 -10.18 72.97 -4.36
C VAL A 2 -9.66 72.45 -3.00
N LYS A 3 -10.55 72.15 -2.05
CA LYS A 3 -10.19 71.58 -0.73
C LYS A 3 -9.57 70.17 -0.78
N LEU A 4 -9.84 69.37 -1.82
CA LEU A 4 -9.25 68.03 -1.96
C LEU A 4 -7.79 68.14 -2.43
N ILE A 5 -7.54 69.03 -3.39
CA ILE A 5 -6.21 69.27 -3.95
C ILE A 5 -5.28 69.87 -2.89
N GLU A 6 -5.78 70.78 -2.05
CA GLU A 6 -5.02 71.33 -0.93
C GLU A 6 -4.69 70.26 0.12
N LYS A 7 -5.64 69.37 0.44
CA LYS A 7 -5.39 68.23 1.31
C LYS A 7 -4.35 67.27 0.72
N VAL A 8 -4.42 66.96 -0.57
CA VAL A 8 -3.41 66.12 -1.26
C VAL A 8 -2.04 66.78 -1.22
N LYS A 9 -1.93 68.09 -1.50
CA LYS A 9 -0.67 68.84 -1.40
C LYS A 9 -0.11 68.83 0.03
N LEU A 10 -0.97 68.97 1.04
CA LEU A 10 -0.60 68.89 2.45
C LEU A 10 -0.05 67.49 2.80
N TYR A 11 -0.74 66.42 2.41
CA TYR A 11 -0.28 65.05 2.64
C TYR A 11 1.04 64.74 1.93
N PHE A 12 1.22 65.20 0.69
CA PHE A 12 2.50 65.08 -0.01
C PHE A 12 3.63 65.82 0.70
N ARG A 13 3.37 67.03 1.22
CA ARG A 13 4.36 67.77 2.01
C ARG A 13 4.70 67.06 3.32
N LEU A 14 3.71 66.49 4.02
CA LEU A 14 3.92 65.71 5.24
C LEU A 14 4.75 64.45 4.98
N ILE A 15 4.47 63.73 3.88
CA ILE A 15 5.26 62.59 3.39
C ILE A 15 6.72 63.02 3.10
N LEU A 16 6.90 64.19 2.47
CA LEU A 16 8.22 64.73 2.12
C LEU A 16 8.99 65.32 3.30
N MET A 17 8.34 65.64 4.44
CA MET A 17 9.02 66.05 5.67
C MET A 17 9.44 64.82 6.50
N GLY A 18 8.64 63.76 6.48
CA GLY A 18 8.91 62.49 7.15
C GLY A 18 9.67 61.46 6.31
N ARG A 19 10.51 61.88 5.34
CA ARG A 19 11.03 61.01 4.26
C ARG A 19 11.53 59.65 4.71
N ARG A 20 12.34 59.60 5.76
CA ARG A 20 12.92 58.34 6.26
C ARG A 20 11.85 57.38 6.77
N SER A 21 10.90 57.89 7.56
CA SER A 21 9.79 57.10 8.08
C SER A 21 8.87 56.64 6.96
N THR A 22 8.53 57.54 6.03
CA THR A 22 7.67 57.20 4.90
C THR A 22 8.30 56.17 3.96
N ILE A 23 9.60 56.26 3.69
CA ILE A 23 10.33 55.23 2.91
C ILE A 23 10.25 53.87 3.61
N ILE A 24 10.47 53.83 4.94
CA ILE A 24 10.37 52.58 5.72
C ILE A 24 8.95 52.01 5.64
N THR A 25 7.92 52.84 5.78
CA THR A 25 6.52 52.42 5.69
C THR A 25 6.17 51.87 4.32
N PHE A 26 6.57 52.55 3.23
CA PHE A 26 6.35 52.06 1.86
C PHE A 26 7.12 50.77 1.58
N LEU A 27 8.35 50.64 2.09
CA LEU A 27 9.14 49.43 1.97
C LEU A 27 8.46 48.26 2.70
N GLY A 28 7.99 48.47 3.93
CA GLY A 28 7.27 47.45 4.71
C GLY A 28 5.95 47.03 4.05
N LEU A 29 5.21 47.97 3.48
CA LEU A 29 3.99 47.69 2.71
C LEU A 29 4.31 46.90 1.43
N GLY A 30 5.36 47.28 0.71
CA GLY A 30 5.83 46.59 -0.49
C GLY A 30 6.27 45.16 -0.20
N ILE A 31 7.03 44.94 0.88
CA ILE A 31 7.44 43.60 1.33
C ILE A 31 6.21 42.76 1.70
N SER A 32 5.25 43.33 2.42
CA SER A 32 4.03 42.62 2.83
C SER A 32 3.18 42.21 1.62
N LEU A 33 3.00 43.10 0.64
CA LEU A 33 2.30 42.79 -0.62
C LEU A 33 3.03 41.73 -1.44
N ALA A 34 4.37 41.81 -1.52
CA ALA A 34 5.19 40.83 -2.21
C ALA A 34 5.06 39.44 -1.57
N LEU A 35 5.09 39.35 -0.24
CA LEU A 35 4.91 38.09 0.50
C LEU A 35 3.53 37.47 0.27
N ILE A 36 2.47 38.28 0.28
CA ILE A 36 1.10 37.81 -0.01
C ILE A 36 1.01 37.30 -1.46
N SER A 37 1.56 38.05 -2.41
CA SER A 37 1.55 37.65 -3.83
C SER A 37 2.37 36.39 -4.09
N GLN A 38 3.54 36.26 -3.46
CA GLN A 38 4.37 35.06 -3.55
C GLN A 38 3.68 33.85 -2.91
N GLY A 39 3.01 34.03 -1.77
CA GLY A 39 2.21 32.98 -1.14
C GLY A 39 1.05 32.51 -2.00
N LEU A 40 0.34 33.45 -2.66
CA LEU A 40 -0.72 33.13 -3.61
C LEU A 40 -0.19 32.43 -4.87
N LEU A 41 0.88 32.92 -5.47
CA LEU A 41 1.53 32.28 -6.62
C LEU A 41 2.04 30.87 -6.27
N PHE A 42 2.60 30.71 -5.07
CA PHE A 42 3.02 29.40 -4.56
C PHE A 42 1.81 28.46 -4.39
N LEU A 43 0.74 28.90 -3.74
CA LEU A 43 -0.51 28.12 -3.59
C LEU A 43 -1.12 27.72 -4.94
N TYR A 44 -1.16 28.65 -5.90
CA TYR A 44 -1.66 28.37 -7.24
C TYR A 44 -0.74 27.43 -8.02
N SER A 45 0.58 27.58 -7.89
CA SER A 45 1.54 26.64 -8.49
C SER A 45 1.46 25.25 -7.88
N PHE A 46 1.18 25.15 -6.57
CA PHE A 46 0.92 23.89 -5.89
C PHE A 46 -0.39 23.26 -6.37
N GLN A 47 -1.48 24.03 -6.48
CA GLN A 47 -2.73 23.52 -7.04
C GLN A 47 -2.54 23.04 -8.48
N TYR A 48 -1.99 23.86 -9.37
CA TYR A 48 -1.82 23.48 -10.77
C TYR A 48 -0.80 22.35 -10.97
N GLY A 49 0.32 22.37 -10.24
CA GLY A 49 1.33 21.31 -10.27
C GLY A 49 0.82 19.99 -9.70
N ALA A 50 0.09 20.03 -8.58
CA ALA A 50 -0.51 18.84 -7.98
C ALA A 50 -1.61 18.24 -8.86
N PHE A 51 -2.46 19.06 -9.49
CA PHE A 51 -3.56 18.57 -10.33
C PHE A 51 -3.12 18.09 -11.71
N THR A 52 -2.11 18.72 -12.33
CA THR A 52 -1.55 18.21 -13.61
C THR A 52 -0.77 16.91 -13.42
N GLY A 53 -0.12 16.72 -12.26
CA GLY A 53 0.44 15.43 -11.85
C GLY A 53 -0.64 14.37 -11.59
N PHE A 54 -1.77 14.75 -10.97
CA PHE A 54 -2.88 13.85 -10.68
C PHE A 54 -3.61 13.37 -11.96
N TYR A 55 -3.88 14.27 -12.91
CA TYR A 55 -4.63 13.91 -14.12
C TYR A 55 -3.86 13.02 -15.11
N ASN A 56 -2.53 13.09 -15.09
CA ASN A 56 -1.66 12.18 -15.86
C ASN A 56 -1.31 10.90 -15.08
N GLY A 57 -1.62 10.86 -13.78
CA GLY A 57 -1.21 9.79 -12.88
C GLY A 57 -2.23 8.69 -12.70
N VAL A 58 -3.53 9.01 -12.81
CA VAL A 58 -4.65 8.09 -12.52
C VAL A 58 -5.14 7.45 -13.82
N PRO A 59 -4.98 6.12 -13.99
CA PRO A 59 -5.39 5.43 -15.21
C PRO A 59 -6.92 5.50 -15.39
N ARG A 60 -7.39 6.23 -16.40
CA ARG A 60 -8.84 6.36 -16.72
C ARG A 60 -9.50 5.05 -17.17
N ARG A 61 -8.71 4.01 -17.45
CA ARG A 61 -9.16 2.67 -17.85
C ARG A 61 -8.22 1.65 -17.24
N GLN A 62 -8.76 0.75 -16.44
CA GLN A 62 -8.05 -0.37 -15.87
C GLN A 62 -8.39 -1.64 -16.64
N MET A 63 -7.37 -2.43 -16.96
CA MET A 63 -7.52 -3.75 -17.57
C MET A 63 -6.84 -4.75 -16.65
N SER A 64 -7.63 -5.67 -16.08
CA SER A 64 -7.12 -6.77 -15.27
C SER A 64 -6.98 -8.02 -16.15
N VAL A 65 -5.77 -8.57 -16.23
CA VAL A 65 -5.50 -9.84 -16.90
C VAL A 65 -5.04 -10.81 -15.83
N SER A 66 -5.72 -11.95 -15.72
CA SER A 66 -5.36 -13.01 -14.78
C SER A 66 -4.84 -14.23 -15.53
N LEU A 67 -3.78 -14.82 -15.01
CA LEU A 67 -3.33 -16.17 -15.36
C LEU A 67 -4.00 -17.15 -14.41
N SER A 68 -4.62 -18.20 -14.95
CA SER A 68 -5.42 -19.15 -14.15
C SER A 68 -4.55 -20.04 -13.24
N ALA A 69 -3.45 -20.58 -13.76
CA ALA A 69 -2.48 -21.36 -13.00
C ALA A 69 -1.10 -21.37 -13.69
N TYR A 70 -0.03 -21.40 -12.91
CA TYR A 70 1.34 -21.54 -13.38
C TYR A 70 2.10 -22.48 -12.42
N ASP A 71 2.76 -23.50 -12.95
CA ASP A 71 3.53 -24.44 -12.15
C ASP A 71 4.92 -23.84 -11.86
N ILE A 72 5.24 -23.75 -10.56
CA ILE A 72 6.48 -23.14 -10.05
C ILE A 72 7.41 -24.15 -9.36
N ARG A 73 7.07 -25.45 -9.38
CA ARG A 73 7.72 -26.46 -8.55
C ARG A 73 9.23 -26.59 -8.78
N GLU A 74 9.68 -26.41 -10.02
CA GLU A 74 11.09 -26.58 -10.37
C GLU A 74 11.95 -25.33 -10.08
N TYR A 75 11.36 -24.14 -10.07
CA TYR A 75 12.09 -22.86 -9.91
C TYR A 75 11.28 -21.79 -9.16
N PRO A 76 10.93 -22.01 -7.88
CA PRO A 76 10.05 -21.11 -7.12
C PRO A 76 10.62 -19.69 -6.98
N GLU A 77 11.93 -19.54 -6.76
CA GLU A 77 12.59 -18.25 -6.60
C GLU A 77 12.69 -17.44 -7.92
N GLN A 78 12.71 -18.13 -9.07
CA GLN A 78 12.83 -17.49 -10.39
C GLN A 78 11.47 -17.22 -11.05
N SER A 79 10.39 -17.80 -10.51
CA SER A 79 9.03 -17.70 -11.05
C SER A 79 8.54 -16.25 -11.20
N VAL A 80 8.69 -15.43 -10.15
CA VAL A 80 8.27 -14.02 -10.18
C VAL A 80 9.08 -13.20 -11.19
N PRO A 81 10.44 -13.20 -11.18
CA PRO A 81 11.23 -12.55 -12.22
C PRO A 81 10.85 -12.97 -13.64
N LEU A 82 10.64 -14.27 -13.89
CA LEU A 82 10.30 -14.80 -15.20
C LEU A 82 8.91 -14.32 -15.68
N LEU A 83 7.91 -14.31 -14.79
CA LEU A 83 6.58 -13.78 -15.09
C LEU A 83 6.62 -12.28 -15.40
N LEU A 84 7.41 -11.52 -14.64
CA LEU A 84 7.62 -10.09 -14.89
C LEU A 84 8.25 -9.86 -16.27
N GLU A 85 9.29 -10.62 -16.61
CA GLU A 85 9.99 -10.55 -17.89
C GLU A 85 9.08 -10.91 -19.06
N THR A 86 8.42 -12.07 -19.00
CA THR A 86 7.50 -12.56 -20.04
C THR A 86 6.39 -11.55 -20.32
N THR A 87 5.81 -10.99 -19.26
CA THR A 87 4.75 -9.99 -19.41
C THR A 87 5.30 -8.67 -19.98
N ASN A 88 6.52 -8.26 -19.60
CA ASN A 88 7.17 -7.07 -20.16
C ASN A 88 7.46 -7.26 -21.66
N GLU A 89 7.88 -8.45 -22.08
CA GLU A 89 8.10 -8.77 -23.49
C GLU A 89 6.80 -8.75 -24.30
N ALA A 90 5.72 -9.34 -23.76
CA ALA A 90 4.39 -9.28 -24.36
C ALA A 90 3.87 -7.83 -24.52
N MET A 91 4.12 -6.97 -23.52
CA MET A 91 3.75 -5.55 -23.58
C MET A 91 4.58 -4.75 -24.59
N LYS A 92 5.89 -5.02 -24.69
CA LYS A 92 6.75 -4.40 -25.70
C LYS A 92 6.28 -4.77 -27.10
N THR A 93 6.00 -6.05 -27.32
CA THR A 93 5.51 -6.58 -28.60
C THR A 93 4.17 -5.97 -29.01
N SER A 94 3.30 -5.69 -28.03
CA SER A 94 2.00 -5.04 -28.28
C SER A 94 2.06 -3.50 -28.35
N THR A 95 3.22 -2.86 -28.17
CA THR A 95 3.38 -1.39 -28.16
C THR A 95 2.56 -0.65 -27.08
N ILE A 96 2.16 -1.36 -26.01
CA ILE A 96 1.33 -0.81 -24.93
C ILE A 96 2.18 -0.26 -23.76
N SER A 97 3.47 -0.58 -23.72
CA SER A 97 4.37 -0.32 -22.59
C SER A 97 4.48 1.15 -22.14
N THR A 98 4.20 2.12 -23.01
CA THR A 98 4.24 3.56 -22.67
C THR A 98 2.88 4.16 -22.32
N ARG A 99 1.80 3.38 -22.44
CA ARG A 99 0.42 3.86 -22.31
C ARG A 99 -0.29 3.40 -21.04
N ILE A 100 0.26 2.39 -20.35
CA ILE A 100 -0.35 1.79 -19.17
C ILE A 100 0.67 1.74 -18.03
N LYS A 101 0.31 2.26 -16.85
CA LYS A 101 1.04 1.95 -15.61
C LYS A 101 0.65 0.53 -15.19
N ARG A 102 1.64 -0.35 -15.09
CA ARG A 102 1.47 -1.75 -14.72
C ARG A 102 1.64 -1.93 -13.21
N VAL A 103 0.76 -2.71 -12.62
CA VAL A 103 0.85 -3.18 -11.24
C VAL A 103 0.53 -4.67 -11.25
N ASP A 104 1.46 -5.50 -10.80
CA ASP A 104 1.26 -6.94 -10.70
C ASP A 104 1.03 -7.36 -9.26
N TRP A 105 0.10 -8.28 -9.06
CA TRP A 105 -0.12 -8.90 -7.76
C TRP A 105 0.04 -10.39 -7.96
N PHE A 106 0.97 -11.01 -7.21
CA PHE A 106 1.17 -12.45 -7.28
C PHE A 106 0.39 -13.10 -6.14
N LEU A 107 -0.31 -14.19 -6.45
CA LEU A 107 -1.18 -14.88 -5.52
C LEU A 107 -0.74 -16.32 -5.36
N SER A 108 -0.57 -16.75 -4.10
CA SER A 108 -0.55 -18.16 -3.72
C SER A 108 -1.76 -18.46 -2.86
N ARG A 109 -2.54 -19.47 -3.26
CA ARG A 109 -3.79 -19.83 -2.58
C ARG A 109 -3.59 -20.94 -1.56
N GLY A 110 -4.47 -20.94 -0.56
CA GLY A 110 -4.73 -22.11 0.26
C GLY A 110 -3.73 -22.31 1.39
N PHE A 111 -3.59 -21.35 2.29
CA PHE A 111 -2.94 -21.57 3.58
C PHE A 111 -3.97 -21.59 4.70
N PHE A 112 -3.57 -22.13 5.85
CA PHE A 112 -4.30 -21.95 7.09
C PHE A 112 -3.31 -21.75 8.24
N THR A 113 -3.74 -21.05 9.28
CA THR A 113 -2.95 -20.81 10.49
C THR A 113 -3.74 -21.24 11.72
N VAL A 114 -3.02 -21.67 12.74
CA VAL A 114 -3.61 -21.94 14.07
C VAL A 114 -3.37 -20.72 14.95
N LEU A 115 -4.45 -20.22 15.55
CA LEU A 115 -4.46 -19.07 16.45
C LEU A 115 -4.92 -19.52 17.83
N GLN A 116 -4.54 -18.77 18.86
CA GLN A 116 -5.05 -18.96 20.21
C GLN A 116 -6.12 -17.91 20.49
N THR A 117 -7.27 -18.35 20.99
CA THR A 117 -8.28 -17.41 21.48
C THR A 117 -7.86 -16.81 22.82
N LYS A 118 -8.53 -15.73 23.24
CA LYS A 118 -8.36 -15.16 24.59
C LYS A 118 -8.72 -16.12 25.73
N SER A 119 -9.49 -17.17 25.44
CA SER A 119 -9.83 -18.24 26.39
C SER A 119 -8.87 -19.44 26.30
N GLU A 120 -7.70 -19.26 25.67
CA GLU A 120 -6.67 -20.30 25.48
C GLU A 120 -7.13 -21.53 24.69
N THR A 121 -8.19 -21.40 23.90
CA THR A 121 -8.62 -22.45 22.98
C THR A 121 -7.97 -22.25 21.62
N GLU A 122 -7.62 -23.33 20.94
CA GLU A 122 -7.13 -23.25 19.57
C GLU A 122 -8.27 -22.90 18.61
N PHE A 123 -7.98 -22.00 17.68
CA PHE A 123 -8.89 -21.58 16.61
C PHE A 123 -8.14 -21.69 15.28
N ILE A 124 -8.72 -22.41 14.34
CA ILE A 124 -8.16 -22.55 13.00
C ILE A 124 -8.70 -21.42 12.16
N LEU A 125 -7.81 -20.62 11.58
CA LEU A 125 -8.15 -19.65 10.56
C LEU A 125 -7.85 -20.25 9.18
N PRO A 126 -8.87 -20.73 8.45
CA PRO A 126 -8.69 -21.35 7.14
C PRO A 126 -8.56 -20.31 6.03
N GLU A 127 -8.18 -20.77 4.83
CA GLU A 127 -8.23 -20.02 3.57
C GLU A 127 -7.48 -18.69 3.53
N LEU A 128 -6.35 -18.62 4.23
CA LEU A 128 -5.42 -17.52 4.06
C LEU A 128 -4.75 -17.60 2.70
N ASN A 129 -4.95 -16.58 1.88
CA ASN A 129 -4.22 -16.41 0.63
C ASN A 129 -3.02 -15.47 0.86
N LEU A 130 -1.88 -15.77 0.23
CA LEU A 130 -0.70 -14.92 0.28
C LEU A 130 -0.61 -14.10 -1.00
N TYR A 131 -0.67 -12.78 -0.85
CA TYR A 131 -0.54 -11.82 -1.94
C TYR A 131 0.82 -11.11 -1.84
N ALA A 132 1.55 -11.09 -2.95
CA ALA A 132 2.78 -10.31 -3.08
C ALA A 132 2.47 -9.02 -3.84
N ILE A 133 2.91 -7.89 -3.30
CA ILE A 133 2.63 -6.56 -3.85
C ILE A 133 3.91 -5.75 -4.05
N PRO A 134 3.90 -4.73 -4.94
CA PRO A 134 5.02 -3.80 -5.06
C PRO A 134 5.27 -3.05 -3.75
N THR A 135 6.53 -2.76 -3.46
CA THR A 135 6.94 -2.03 -2.24
C THR A 135 6.29 -0.65 -2.11
N ASP A 136 5.91 -0.03 -3.23
CA ASP A 136 5.26 1.29 -3.25
C ASP A 136 3.93 1.30 -2.47
N TYR A 137 3.22 0.16 -2.44
CA TYR A 137 1.96 0.01 -1.71
C TYR A 137 2.15 0.04 -0.19
N PHE A 138 3.33 -0.32 0.32
CA PHE A 138 3.60 -0.35 1.75
C PHE A 138 3.51 1.03 2.39
N SER A 139 3.85 2.09 1.66
CA SER A 139 3.65 3.47 2.14
C SER A 139 2.17 3.76 2.48
N THR A 140 1.24 3.21 1.70
CA THR A 140 -0.19 3.35 1.92
C THR A 140 -0.68 2.39 3.02
N LEU A 141 -0.16 1.16 3.07
CA LEU A 141 -0.51 0.22 4.14
C LEU A 141 -0.04 0.69 5.52
N ALA A 142 1.08 1.41 5.60
CA ALA A 142 1.61 1.94 6.86
C ALA A 142 0.61 2.85 7.59
N THR A 143 -0.25 3.57 6.86
CA THR A 143 -1.19 4.53 7.44
C THR A 143 -2.43 3.87 8.05
N ILE A 144 -2.66 2.59 7.74
CA ILE A 144 -3.83 1.82 8.16
C ILE A 144 -3.47 0.60 9.01
N LEU A 145 -2.21 0.47 9.41
CA LEU A 145 -1.76 -0.55 10.35
C LEU A 145 -2.55 -0.42 11.65
N TYR A 146 -3.17 -1.54 12.05
CA TYR A 146 -3.83 -1.65 13.34
C TYR A 146 -2.78 -1.86 14.45
N ASN A 147 -1.81 -2.74 14.21
CA ASN A 147 -0.69 -3.00 15.11
C ASN A 147 0.53 -3.51 14.31
N GLY A 148 1.72 -3.36 14.88
CA GLY A 148 2.99 -3.85 14.33
C GLY A 148 3.60 -2.95 13.25
N THR A 149 4.33 -3.57 12.33
CA THR A 149 5.17 -2.93 11.32
C THR A 149 5.02 -3.60 9.95
N LEU A 150 5.36 -2.86 8.90
CA LEU A 150 5.43 -3.39 7.54
C LEU A 150 6.48 -4.51 7.45
N PRO A 151 6.31 -5.48 6.53
CA PRO A 151 7.24 -6.58 6.37
C PRO A 151 8.58 -6.08 5.82
N GLN A 152 9.61 -6.06 6.68
CA GLN A 152 10.96 -5.56 6.34
C GLN A 152 11.99 -6.69 6.28
N ARG A 153 11.75 -7.79 6.99
CA ARG A 153 12.63 -8.95 7.05
C ARG A 153 12.13 -10.04 6.11
N ILE A 154 13.04 -10.93 5.75
CA ILE A 154 12.74 -12.18 5.06
C ILE A 154 11.93 -13.04 6.02
N ASP A 155 10.76 -13.51 5.61
CA ASP A 155 9.72 -14.21 6.42
C ASP A 155 8.65 -13.32 7.09
N ASP A 156 8.77 -11.99 6.98
CA ASP A 156 7.73 -11.09 7.45
C ASP A 156 6.53 -11.08 6.50
N VAL A 157 5.35 -11.13 7.11
CA VAL A 157 4.07 -10.91 6.45
C VAL A 157 3.21 -9.95 7.24
N LEU A 158 2.33 -9.26 6.54
CA LEU A 158 1.27 -8.46 7.11
C LEU A 158 -0.05 -9.23 6.97
N VAL A 159 -0.86 -9.29 8.03
CA VAL A 159 -2.17 -9.97 7.97
C VAL A 159 -3.28 -8.96 7.88
N VAL A 160 -4.22 -9.21 6.97
CA VAL A 160 -5.49 -8.51 6.89
C VAL A 160 -6.58 -9.46 7.37
N ALA A 161 -7.19 -9.15 8.51
CA ALA A 161 -8.16 -10.02 9.18
C ALA A 161 -9.38 -9.23 9.65
N LYS A 162 -10.50 -9.92 9.88
CA LYS A 162 -11.73 -9.29 10.38
C LYS A 162 -11.49 -8.75 11.80
N GLY A 163 -12.13 -7.64 12.15
CA GLY A 163 -12.02 -7.06 13.48
C GLY A 163 -12.37 -8.07 14.60
N THR A 164 -13.35 -8.95 14.35
CA THR A 164 -13.71 -10.03 15.27
C THR A 164 -12.59 -11.04 15.49
N THR A 165 -11.87 -11.43 14.44
CA THR A 165 -10.74 -12.37 14.53
C THR A 165 -9.61 -11.73 15.33
N LEU A 166 -9.27 -10.47 15.04
CA LEU A 166 -8.22 -9.72 15.75
C LEU A 166 -8.53 -9.52 17.23
N LEU A 167 -9.80 -9.28 17.59
CA LEU A 167 -10.22 -9.05 18.97
C LEU A 167 -10.30 -10.33 19.81
N ASN A 168 -10.59 -11.47 19.18
CA ASN A 168 -10.84 -12.73 19.89
C ASN A 168 -9.63 -13.67 19.91
N THR A 169 -8.60 -13.40 19.11
CA THR A 169 -7.40 -14.23 18.98
C THR A 169 -6.12 -13.47 19.28
N ASN A 170 -5.02 -14.20 19.47
CA ASN A 170 -3.67 -13.68 19.63
C ASN A 170 -3.07 -13.10 18.34
N LEU A 171 -3.80 -13.11 17.22
CA LEU A 171 -3.32 -12.57 15.94
C LEU A 171 -2.92 -11.09 16.05
N SER A 172 -3.62 -10.32 16.90
CA SER A 172 -3.33 -8.91 17.13
C SER A 172 -2.01 -8.64 17.87
N ASP A 173 -1.46 -9.63 18.58
CA ASP A 173 -0.22 -9.48 19.34
C ASP A 173 1.04 -9.52 18.45
N THR A 174 0.90 -9.90 17.17
CA THR A 174 2.00 -10.07 16.20
C THR A 174 3.03 -11.11 16.64
N GLY A 175 4.01 -11.42 15.79
CA GLY A 175 5.06 -12.40 16.09
C GLY A 175 4.97 -13.67 15.25
N ARG A 176 5.39 -14.81 15.80
CA ARG A 176 5.54 -16.06 15.03
C ARG A 176 4.31 -16.93 15.09
N PHE A 177 3.76 -17.25 13.91
CA PHE A 177 2.59 -18.10 13.76
C PHE A 177 2.90 -19.28 12.84
N PRO A 178 2.33 -20.47 13.12
CA PRO A 178 2.48 -21.62 12.26
C PRO A 178 1.55 -21.46 11.05
N LEU A 179 2.11 -21.47 9.84
CA LEU A 179 1.37 -21.47 8.59
C LEU A 179 1.48 -22.84 7.93
N TYR A 180 0.35 -23.39 7.53
CA TYR A 180 0.24 -24.71 6.94
C TYR A 180 -0.32 -24.64 5.53
N THR A 181 0.13 -25.57 4.69
CA THR A 181 -0.45 -25.81 3.37
C THR A 181 -1.29 -27.09 3.43
N PRO A 182 -2.57 -27.08 3.05
CA PRO A 182 -3.42 -28.25 3.10
C PRO A 182 -2.94 -29.28 2.08
N ILE A 183 -2.91 -30.54 2.51
CA ILE A 183 -2.72 -31.68 1.61
C ILE A 183 -4.11 -31.99 1.02
N LEU A 184 -4.24 -31.95 -0.31
CA LEU A 184 -5.50 -31.96 -1.09
C LEU A 184 -6.49 -33.12 -0.79
N PHE A 185 -6.14 -34.08 0.06
CA PHE A 185 -6.94 -35.27 0.40
C PHE A 185 -7.27 -35.42 1.90
N GLN A 186 -7.01 -34.41 2.74
CA GLN A 186 -7.27 -34.49 4.19
C GLN A 186 -8.05 -33.28 4.70
N SER A 187 -8.88 -33.46 5.74
CA SER A 187 -9.52 -32.35 6.45
C SER A 187 -8.50 -31.49 7.19
N PHE A 188 -8.79 -30.21 7.41
CA PHE A 188 -7.88 -29.28 8.10
C PHE A 188 -7.45 -29.78 9.48
N GLU A 189 -8.37 -30.37 10.25
CA GLU A 189 -8.09 -30.95 11.57
C GLU A 189 -7.07 -32.09 11.49
N ASN A 190 -7.21 -32.98 10.50
CA ASN A 190 -6.27 -34.08 10.29
C ASN A 190 -4.88 -33.58 9.87
N VAL A 191 -4.79 -32.50 9.08
CA VAL A 191 -3.51 -31.89 8.71
C VAL A 191 -2.81 -31.27 9.92
N ILE A 192 -3.56 -30.72 10.87
CA ILE A 192 -3.02 -30.17 12.14
C ILE A 192 -2.55 -31.28 13.07
N ASP A 193 -3.38 -32.31 13.25
CA ASP A 193 -3.11 -33.45 14.15
C ASP A 193 -1.92 -34.30 13.68
N MET A 194 -1.63 -34.31 12.38
CA MET A 194 -0.41 -34.92 11.83
C MET A 194 0.87 -34.19 12.28
N GLY A 195 0.75 -33.07 12.99
CA GLY A 195 1.88 -32.24 13.41
C GLY A 195 2.56 -31.58 12.22
N ILE A 196 3.59 -30.76 12.46
CA ILE A 196 4.41 -30.12 11.41
C ILE A 196 4.94 -31.22 10.48
N PRO A 197 4.39 -31.41 9.26
CA PRO A 197 5.12 -32.13 8.25
C PRO A 197 6.19 -31.15 7.75
N THR A 198 7.09 -31.60 6.89
CA THR A 198 7.87 -30.70 6.02
C THR A 198 7.05 -29.60 5.30
N GLY A 199 5.70 -29.66 5.30
CA GLY A 199 4.76 -28.69 4.72
C GLY A 199 4.14 -27.63 5.66
N GLY A 200 4.67 -27.42 6.87
CA GLY A 200 4.32 -26.27 7.73
C GLY A 200 5.55 -25.40 8.03
N GLN A 201 5.40 -24.07 7.99
CA GLN A 201 6.49 -23.14 8.32
C GLN A 201 6.00 -22.05 9.28
N TYR A 202 6.87 -21.63 10.20
CA TYR A 202 6.63 -20.42 10.96
C TYR A 202 6.84 -19.18 10.08
N ILE A 203 5.87 -18.28 10.18
CA ILE A 203 5.90 -16.95 9.54
C ILE A 203 5.93 -15.90 10.62
N ASN A 204 6.62 -14.80 10.36
CA ASN A 204 6.57 -13.67 11.25
C ASN A 204 5.48 -12.71 10.79
N ILE A 205 4.36 -12.68 11.52
CA ILE A 205 3.35 -11.66 11.34
C ILE A 205 3.91 -10.38 11.95
N SER A 206 4.47 -9.51 11.11
CA SER A 206 5.11 -8.27 11.55
C SER A 206 4.10 -7.18 11.84
N GLY A 207 2.92 -7.24 11.20
CA GLY A 207 1.85 -6.27 11.36
C GLY A 207 0.49 -6.82 10.97
N VAL A 208 -0.54 -6.15 11.47
CA VAL A 208 -1.95 -6.51 11.25
C VAL A 208 -2.74 -5.29 10.81
N ILE A 209 -3.70 -5.51 9.91
CA ILE A 209 -4.66 -4.52 9.43
C ILE A 209 -6.06 -5.10 9.62
N ALA A 210 -6.96 -4.30 10.18
CA ALA A 210 -8.38 -4.65 10.22
C ALA A 210 -8.99 -4.56 8.81
N LYS A 211 -9.65 -5.62 8.35
CA LYS A 211 -10.23 -5.72 7.00
C LYS A 211 -11.17 -4.56 6.67
N GLU A 212 -11.91 -4.09 7.66
CA GLU A 212 -12.85 -2.96 7.52
C GLU A 212 -12.14 -1.65 7.17
N VAL A 213 -10.90 -1.47 7.65
CA VAL A 213 -10.04 -0.32 7.33
C VAL A 213 -9.37 -0.53 5.98
N PHE A 214 -8.94 -1.76 5.68
CA PHE A 214 -8.35 -2.13 4.39
C PHE A 214 -9.29 -1.84 3.22
N SER A 215 -10.57 -2.19 3.32
CA SER A 215 -11.55 -1.89 2.27
C SER A 215 -11.79 -0.38 2.08
N ASN A 216 -11.35 0.45 3.03
CA ASN A 216 -11.53 1.90 3.03
C ASN A 216 -10.19 2.66 2.94
N VAL A 217 -9.13 2.03 2.40
CA VAL A 217 -7.82 2.67 2.21
C VAL A 217 -7.98 4.03 1.50
N ALA A 218 -7.47 5.07 2.15
CA ALA A 218 -7.31 6.39 1.55
C ALA A 218 -5.84 6.61 1.17
N GLY A 219 -5.57 7.11 -0.04
CA GLY A 219 -4.21 7.39 -0.49
C GLY A 219 -4.05 7.33 -2.00
N ALA A 220 -2.80 7.48 -2.45
CA ALA A 220 -2.45 7.50 -3.88
C ALA A 220 -2.81 6.20 -4.61
N MET A 221 -2.84 5.06 -3.89
CA MET A 221 -3.14 3.73 -4.45
C MET A 221 -4.57 3.26 -4.18
N ARG A 222 -5.48 4.14 -3.74
CA ARG A 222 -6.85 3.77 -3.36
C ARG A 222 -7.60 3.05 -4.49
N GLU A 223 -7.50 3.55 -5.71
CA GLU A 223 -8.23 2.97 -6.85
C GLU A 223 -7.78 1.54 -7.16
N ASP A 224 -6.47 1.27 -7.03
CA ASP A 224 -5.92 -0.07 -7.22
C ASP A 224 -6.43 -1.04 -6.16
N PHE A 225 -6.46 -0.62 -4.88
CA PHE A 225 -7.02 -1.43 -3.80
C PHE A 225 -8.51 -1.72 -4.01
N LEU A 226 -9.29 -0.71 -4.39
CA LEU A 226 -10.72 -0.86 -4.66
C LEU A 226 -10.97 -1.86 -5.80
N ALA A 227 -10.24 -1.74 -6.90
CA ALA A 227 -10.40 -2.62 -8.05
C ALA A 227 -10.00 -4.07 -7.77
N MET A 228 -9.11 -4.29 -6.80
CA MET A 228 -8.65 -5.62 -6.40
C MET A 228 -9.42 -6.21 -5.22
N THR A 229 -10.26 -5.41 -4.53
CA THR A 229 -10.96 -5.83 -3.31
C THR A 229 -11.85 -7.05 -3.55
N ASP A 230 -12.48 -7.15 -4.72
CA ASP A 230 -13.33 -8.27 -5.12
C ASP A 230 -12.55 -9.59 -5.32
N TYR A 231 -11.22 -9.53 -5.47
CA TYR A 231 -10.34 -10.69 -5.66
C TYR A 231 -9.65 -11.14 -4.37
N PHE A 232 -9.73 -10.35 -3.30
CA PHE A 232 -9.16 -10.73 -2.01
C PHE A 232 -10.09 -11.67 -1.28
N SER A 233 -9.52 -12.70 -0.67
CA SER A 233 -10.25 -13.48 0.33
C SER A 233 -10.66 -12.59 1.52
N ASP A 234 -11.60 -13.09 2.31
CA ASP A 234 -12.07 -12.43 3.52
C ASP A 234 -10.90 -12.04 4.44
N GLU A 235 -9.97 -12.98 4.64
CA GLU A 235 -8.75 -12.81 5.42
C GLU A 235 -7.56 -13.29 4.59
N PHE A 236 -6.44 -12.57 4.64
CA PHE A 236 -5.30 -12.81 3.76
C PHE A 236 -3.99 -12.24 4.30
N LEU A 237 -2.89 -12.66 3.69
CA LEU A 237 -1.53 -12.26 4.00
C LEU A 237 -0.98 -11.38 2.86
N LEU A 238 -0.20 -10.38 3.21
CA LEU A 238 0.51 -9.48 2.29
C LEU A 238 2.02 -9.53 2.55
N THR A 239 2.79 -9.59 1.48
CA THR A 239 4.25 -9.55 1.55
C THR A 239 4.87 -8.90 0.30
N SER A 240 6.19 -8.72 0.30
CA SER A 240 6.93 -8.20 -0.86
C SER A 240 7.23 -9.30 -1.88
N TYR A 241 7.53 -8.95 -3.12
CA TYR A 241 7.91 -9.92 -4.15
C TYR A 241 9.12 -10.78 -3.76
N THR A 242 10.13 -10.16 -3.14
CA THR A 242 11.34 -10.86 -2.66
C THR A 242 11.00 -11.89 -1.59
N ASN A 243 10.14 -11.50 -0.63
CA ASN A 243 9.71 -12.39 0.43
C ASN A 243 8.81 -13.51 -0.10
N PHE A 244 7.99 -13.22 -1.12
CA PHE A 244 7.09 -14.19 -1.73
C PHE A 244 7.84 -15.37 -2.36
N GLY A 245 8.88 -15.10 -3.15
CA GLY A 245 9.72 -16.17 -3.73
C GLY A 245 10.38 -17.04 -2.64
N TYR A 246 10.88 -16.41 -1.57
CA TYR A 246 11.42 -17.12 -0.42
C TYR A 246 10.36 -17.98 0.28
N PHE A 247 9.16 -17.45 0.47
CA PHE A 247 8.02 -18.18 1.02
C PHE A 247 7.72 -19.43 0.20
N LEU A 248 7.55 -19.27 -1.11
CA LEU A 248 7.27 -20.37 -2.03
C LEU A 248 8.36 -21.44 -2.04
N SER A 249 9.64 -21.06 -1.94
CA SER A 249 10.77 -22.00 -1.91
C SER A 249 10.76 -22.94 -0.70
N LYS A 250 10.12 -22.51 0.39
CA LYS A 250 10.03 -23.26 1.64
C LYS A 250 8.75 -24.06 1.79
N LEU A 251 7.75 -23.76 0.96
CA LEU A 251 6.56 -24.60 0.89
C LEU A 251 6.98 -25.93 0.28
N SER A 252 7.07 -26.96 1.12
CA SER A 252 7.18 -28.33 0.63
C SER A 252 5.84 -28.72 0.02
N TYR A 253 5.60 -28.33 -1.24
CA TYR A 253 4.58 -28.98 -2.06
C TYR A 253 5.01 -30.44 -2.14
N TYR A 254 4.26 -31.33 -1.50
CA TYR A 254 4.57 -32.75 -1.47
C TYR A 254 4.86 -33.23 -2.91
N PRO A 255 6.06 -33.76 -3.21
CA PRO A 255 6.39 -34.26 -4.53
C PRO A 255 5.60 -35.55 -4.76
N GLY A 256 4.39 -35.45 -5.33
CA GLY A 256 3.56 -36.65 -5.50
C GLY A 256 2.16 -36.47 -6.08
N TYR A 257 1.68 -35.25 -6.30
CA TYR A 257 0.38 -35.05 -6.96
C TYR A 257 0.52 -34.01 -8.09
N ALA A 258 0.97 -34.49 -9.24
CA ALA A 258 0.67 -33.94 -10.56
C ALA A 258 -0.43 -34.82 -11.19
#